data_AF-A0A1C4Q2G4-F1
#
_entry.id   AF-A0A1C4Q2G4-F1
#
_cell.length_a   1.000
_cell.length_b   1.000
_cell.length_c   1.000
_cell.angle_alpha   90.00
_cell.angle_beta   90.00
_cell.angle_gamma   90.00
#
_symmetry.space_group_name_H-M   'P 1'
#
loop_
_entity.id
_entity.type
_entity.pdbx_description
1 polymer ?
#
loop_
_entity_poly.entity_id
_entity_poly.type
_entity_poly.pdbx_seq_one_letter_code
_entity_poly.pdbx_strand_id
1 'polypeptide(L)'
;MIHEADEVLKKLLSGGALAGTGVEIAFEAPTRDWAARRNAPTIDAYLYDIREDSKRRESGSTEVRDERGMVLRRRLPPRWFRLSYLVTAWTKRPQDEHRMLAAVLATLVPHELLRPEELTGSLAALGLTVPLTVAGNLDARSSAEVWSALGGELKPSVDVVITVPIPSFPEYDAGPPVEELGVRVRATAGTGADSAERYFPRRPGGAVAEAGRAVAE
;
A
#
# COMPACT_ATOMS: atom_id res chain seq x y z
N MET A 1 3.69 8.79 -3.70
CA MET A 1 3.12 7.43 -3.51
C MET A 1 2.94 6.74 -4.86
N ILE A 2 1.96 7.09 -5.71
CA ILE A 2 1.90 6.51 -7.08
C ILE A 2 3.16 6.86 -7.87
N HIS A 3 3.53 8.15 -7.91
CA HIS A 3 4.78 8.59 -8.55
C HIS A 3 6.05 7.96 -7.94
N GLU A 4 6.01 7.53 -6.68
CA GLU A 4 7.16 6.84 -6.06
C GLU A 4 7.23 5.38 -6.51
N ALA A 5 6.08 4.74 -6.75
CA ALA A 5 6.03 3.43 -7.39
C ALA A 5 6.56 3.50 -8.83
N ASP A 6 6.23 4.55 -9.57
CA ASP A 6 6.76 4.79 -10.92
C ASP A 6 8.29 4.92 -10.90
N GLU A 7 8.83 5.72 -9.97
CA GLU A 7 10.29 5.87 -9.82
C GLU A 7 10.99 4.57 -9.39
N VAL A 8 10.36 3.78 -8.52
CA VAL A 8 10.89 2.45 -8.13
C VAL A 8 10.89 1.51 -9.34
N LEU A 9 9.79 1.44 -10.09
CA LEU A 9 9.70 0.60 -11.29
C LEU A 9 10.72 1.03 -12.34
N LYS A 10 10.88 2.34 -12.56
CA LYS A 10 11.88 2.92 -13.45
C LYS A 10 13.29 2.54 -13.03
N LYS A 11 13.61 2.62 -11.74
CA LYS A 11 14.93 2.23 -11.20
C LYS A 11 15.22 0.75 -11.41
N LEU A 12 14.24 -0.12 -11.15
CA LEU A 12 14.37 -1.56 -11.40
C LEU A 12 14.61 -1.85 -12.88
N LEU A 13 13.79 -1.28 -13.77
CA LEU A 13 13.89 -1.47 -15.22
C LEU A 13 15.13 -0.82 -15.84
N SER A 14 15.70 0.22 -15.23
CA SER A 14 16.97 0.82 -15.66
C SER A 14 18.19 -0.02 -15.26
N GLY A 15 18.01 -0.96 -14.34
CA GLY A 15 19.05 -1.83 -13.78
C GLY A 15 19.07 -3.23 -14.39
N GLY A 16 19.72 -4.16 -13.68
CA GLY A 16 19.71 -5.58 -14.00
C GLY A 16 20.16 -5.89 -15.43
N ALA A 17 19.37 -6.70 -16.15
CA ALA A 17 19.67 -7.13 -17.51
C ALA A 17 19.52 -6.02 -18.56
N LEU A 18 18.93 -4.88 -18.18
CA LEU A 18 18.75 -3.71 -19.04
C LEU A 18 19.79 -2.61 -18.79
N ALA A 19 20.64 -2.78 -17.77
CA ALA A 19 21.68 -1.81 -17.44
C ALA A 19 22.65 -1.60 -18.62
N GLY A 20 22.87 -0.34 -18.99
CA GLY A 20 23.80 0.03 -20.07
C GLY A 20 23.32 -0.25 -21.50
N THR A 21 22.07 -0.72 -21.67
CA THR A 21 21.50 -0.99 -23.01
C THR A 21 21.07 0.27 -23.76
N GLY A 22 20.91 1.41 -23.06
CA GLY A 22 20.44 2.66 -23.63
C GLY A 22 18.95 2.67 -23.99
N VAL A 23 18.18 1.69 -23.50
CA VAL A 23 16.73 1.62 -23.67
C VAL A 23 16.04 2.71 -22.86
N GLU A 24 15.11 3.43 -23.48
CA GLU A 24 14.30 4.45 -22.80
C GLU A 24 13.16 3.80 -22.01
N ILE A 25 12.77 4.39 -20.88
CA ILE A 25 11.62 3.95 -20.08
C ILE A 25 10.57 5.05 -20.07
N ALA A 26 9.35 4.70 -20.51
CA ALA A 26 8.18 5.57 -20.54
C ALA A 26 7.06 5.02 -19.63
N PHE A 27 6.11 5.89 -19.30
CA PHE A 27 4.93 5.60 -18.47
C PHE A 27 3.67 6.20 -19.11
N GLU A 28 3.65 6.28 -20.43
CA GLU A 28 2.58 6.94 -21.19
C GLU A 28 1.60 5.90 -21.72
N ALA A 29 0.40 6.31 -22.13
CA ALA A 29 -0.51 5.39 -22.80
C ALA A 29 0.06 5.00 -24.18
N PRO A 30 0.25 3.70 -24.49
CA PRO A 30 0.88 3.26 -25.73
C PRO A 30 -0.11 3.28 -26.90
N THR A 31 -0.58 4.49 -27.25
CA THR A 31 -1.45 4.75 -28.40
C THR A 31 -0.68 4.63 -29.72
N ARG A 32 -1.39 4.48 -30.84
CA ARG A 32 -0.76 4.44 -32.18
C ARG A 32 0.08 5.69 -32.46
N ASP A 33 -0.43 6.87 -32.10
CA ASP A 33 0.27 8.14 -32.30
C ASP A 33 1.51 8.25 -31.44
N TRP A 34 1.46 7.75 -30.20
CA TRP A 34 2.61 7.68 -29.32
C TRP A 34 3.68 6.75 -29.88
N ALA A 35 3.30 5.55 -30.32
CA ALA A 35 4.19 4.57 -30.91
C ALA A 35 4.87 5.09 -32.19
N ALA A 36 4.14 5.80 -33.04
CA ALA A 36 4.65 6.35 -34.30
C ALA A 36 5.74 7.41 -34.11
N ARG A 37 5.81 8.06 -32.94
CA ARG A 37 6.82 9.10 -32.64
C ARG A 37 8.14 8.53 -32.12
N ARG A 38 8.22 7.23 -31.82
CA ARG A 38 9.39 6.62 -31.18
C ARG A 38 10.45 6.22 -32.20
N ASN A 39 11.65 6.75 -32.00
CA ASN A 39 12.82 6.48 -32.85
C ASN A 39 13.86 5.57 -32.17
N ALA A 40 13.78 5.40 -30.85
CA ALA A 40 14.69 4.60 -30.04
C ALA A 40 13.97 3.42 -29.38
N PRO A 41 14.68 2.30 -29.09
CA PRO A 41 14.12 1.20 -28.32
C PRO A 41 13.60 1.69 -26.97
N THR A 42 12.31 1.46 -26.70
CA THR A 42 11.62 1.97 -25.52
C THR A 42 10.87 0.84 -24.82
N ILE A 43 10.97 0.79 -23.49
CA ILE A 43 10.06 0.02 -22.63
C ILE A 43 9.03 0.99 -22.08
N ASP A 44 7.76 0.69 -22.25
CA ASP A 44 6.67 1.49 -21.71
C ASP A 44 5.94 0.72 -20.62
N ALA A 45 5.78 1.34 -19.45
CA ALA A 45 5.11 0.80 -18.28
C ALA A 45 3.84 1.60 -17.99
N TYR A 46 2.77 1.27 -18.70
CA TYR A 46 1.50 1.99 -18.62
C TYR A 46 0.65 1.55 -17.43
N LEU A 47 0.34 2.46 -16.49
CA LEU A 47 -0.56 2.20 -15.36
C LEU A 47 -2.02 2.16 -15.84
N TYR A 48 -2.61 0.96 -15.93
CA TYR A 48 -3.95 0.79 -16.52
C TYR A 48 -5.07 0.58 -15.49
N ASP A 49 -4.74 0.13 -14.27
CA ASP A 49 -5.73 -0.14 -13.21
C ASP A 49 -5.16 0.17 -11.82
N ILE A 50 -6.01 0.76 -10.97
CA ILE A 50 -5.69 1.07 -9.57
C ILE A 50 -6.84 0.55 -8.71
N ARG A 51 -6.56 -0.40 -7.81
CA ARG A 51 -7.59 -1.00 -6.95
C ARG A 51 -7.12 -1.18 -5.52
N GLU A 52 -8.00 -0.89 -4.56
CA GLU A 52 -7.78 -1.26 -3.15
C GLU A 52 -7.71 -2.79 -3.03
N ASP A 53 -6.70 -3.31 -2.33
CA ASP A 53 -6.65 -4.70 -1.90
C ASP A 53 -7.49 -4.87 -0.63
N SER A 54 -8.78 -5.11 -0.82
CA SER A 54 -9.73 -5.27 0.28
C SER A 54 -9.47 -6.51 1.15
N LYS A 55 -8.70 -7.49 0.68
CA LYS A 55 -8.31 -8.65 1.50
C LYS A 55 -7.30 -8.28 2.59
N ARG A 56 -6.44 -7.29 2.31
CA ARG A 56 -5.49 -6.71 3.27
C ARG A 56 -6.09 -5.59 4.12
N ARG A 57 -7.41 -5.38 4.03
CA ARG A 57 -8.11 -4.36 4.79
C ARG A 57 -8.20 -4.78 6.25
N GLU A 58 -7.25 -4.32 7.04
CA GLU A 58 -7.35 -4.39 8.49
C GLU A 58 -8.42 -3.41 8.98
N SER A 59 -9.30 -3.90 9.86
CA SER A 59 -10.30 -3.09 10.55
C SER A 59 -9.91 -2.98 12.01
N GLY A 60 -9.80 -1.74 12.53
CA GLY A 60 -9.38 -1.47 13.90
C GLY A 60 -8.45 -0.26 13.98
N SER A 61 -8.16 0.20 15.20
CA SER A 61 -7.11 1.19 15.45
C SER A 61 -5.91 0.51 16.10
N THR A 62 -4.73 0.67 15.51
CA THR A 62 -3.48 0.21 16.14
C THR A 62 -3.05 1.23 17.19
N GLU A 63 -2.91 0.77 18.43
CA GLU A 63 -2.43 1.58 19.53
C GLU A 63 -0.90 1.69 19.49
N VAL A 64 -0.40 2.90 19.27
CA VAL A 64 1.03 3.22 19.42
C VAL A 64 1.28 3.50 20.88
N ARG A 65 2.15 2.70 21.51
CA ARG A 65 2.48 2.80 22.95
C ARG A 65 3.86 3.41 23.16
N ASP A 66 4.03 4.16 24.25
CA ASP A 66 5.35 4.62 24.72
C ASP A 66 6.16 3.49 25.36
N GLU A 67 7.40 3.79 25.76
CA GLU A 67 8.30 2.87 26.48
C GLU A 67 7.75 2.38 27.84
N ARG A 68 6.73 3.05 28.38
CA ARG A 68 6.04 2.72 29.64
C ARG A 68 4.72 1.97 29.39
N GLY A 69 4.40 1.61 28.14
CA GLY A 69 3.20 0.89 27.74
C GLY A 69 1.94 1.76 27.61
N MET A 70 2.06 3.09 27.68
CA MET A 70 0.95 4.04 27.57
C MET A 70 0.59 4.31 26.11
N VAL A 71 -0.69 4.25 25.76
CA VAL A 71 -1.17 4.51 24.39
C VAL A 71 -1.06 6.01 24.07
N LEU A 72 -0.10 6.39 23.23
CA LEU A 72 0.14 7.77 22.78
C LEU A 72 -0.72 8.17 21.59
N ARG A 73 -0.95 7.24 20.65
CA ARG A 73 -1.70 7.49 19.41
C ARG A 73 -2.50 6.28 18.98
N ARG A 74 -3.62 6.51 18.30
CA ARG A 74 -4.36 5.47 17.57
C ARG A 74 -4.19 5.72 16.08
N ARG A 75 -3.50 4.82 15.40
CA ARG A 75 -3.29 4.87 13.95
C ARG A 75 -4.27 3.93 13.27
N LEU A 76 -4.98 4.40 12.26
CA LEU A 76 -5.68 3.51 11.35
C LEU A 76 -4.64 2.75 10.52
N PRO A 77 -4.82 1.44 10.28
CA PRO A 77 -3.91 0.69 9.44
C PRO A 77 -3.87 1.30 8.03
N PRO A 78 -2.70 1.25 7.35
CA PRO A 78 -2.60 1.74 5.98
C PRO A 78 -3.52 0.92 5.06
N ARG A 79 -4.13 1.59 4.09
CA ARG A 79 -4.90 0.91 3.05
C ARG A 79 -3.95 0.48 1.94
N TRP A 80 -4.03 -0.76 1.52
CA TRP A 80 -3.18 -1.28 0.45
C TRP A 80 -3.86 -1.09 -0.90
N PHE A 81 -3.12 -0.58 -1.88
CA PHE A 81 -3.59 -0.38 -3.24
C PHE A 81 -2.68 -1.13 -4.21
N ARG A 82 -3.29 -1.89 -5.12
CA ARG A 82 -2.63 -2.53 -6.26
C ARG A 82 -2.59 -1.54 -7.40
N LEU A 83 -1.38 -1.27 -7.88
CA LEU A 83 -1.08 -0.50 -9.08
C LEU A 83 -0.70 -1.48 -10.17
N SER A 84 -1.55 -1.66 -11.17
CA SER A 84 -1.35 -2.63 -12.25
C SER A 84 -0.80 -1.94 -13.49
N TYR A 85 0.43 -2.29 -13.86
CA TYR A 85 1.17 -1.76 -14.99
C TYR A 85 1.20 -2.78 -16.12
N LEU A 86 0.96 -2.31 -17.34
CA LEU A 86 1.15 -3.08 -18.56
C LEU A 86 2.51 -2.71 -19.16
N VAL A 87 3.49 -3.61 -19.05
CA VAL A 87 4.85 -3.38 -19.56
C VAL A 87 4.96 -3.90 -20.99
N THR A 88 5.36 -3.02 -21.91
CA THR A 88 5.47 -3.30 -23.35
C THR A 88 6.83 -2.88 -23.89
N ALA A 89 7.29 -3.56 -24.94
CA ALA A 89 8.55 -3.22 -25.62
C ALA A 89 8.27 -2.69 -27.02
N TRP A 90 8.94 -1.61 -27.38
CA TRP A 90 8.79 -0.89 -28.63
C TRP A 90 10.13 -0.81 -29.35
N THR A 91 10.25 -1.49 -30.48
CA THR A 91 11.42 -1.46 -31.35
C THR A 91 11.01 -1.78 -32.79
N LYS A 92 11.96 -1.82 -33.73
CA LYS A 92 11.69 -2.03 -35.16
C LYS A 92 11.41 -3.49 -35.52
N ARG A 93 11.90 -4.45 -34.71
CA ARG A 93 11.83 -5.88 -34.99
C ARG A 93 11.11 -6.63 -33.87
N PRO A 94 10.09 -7.45 -34.16
CA PRO A 94 9.38 -8.23 -33.13
C PRO A 94 10.31 -9.12 -32.29
N GLN A 95 11.38 -9.67 -32.89
CA GLN A 95 12.34 -10.51 -32.16
C GLN A 95 13.11 -9.71 -31.10
N ASP A 96 13.39 -8.43 -31.36
CA ASP A 96 14.05 -7.55 -30.40
C ASP A 96 13.06 -7.11 -29.30
N GLU A 97 11.76 -6.97 -29.61
CA GLU A 97 10.71 -6.78 -28.58
C GLU A 97 10.70 -7.96 -27.61
N HIS A 98 10.73 -9.20 -28.12
CA HIS A 98 10.75 -10.40 -27.28
C HIS A 98 12.03 -10.47 -26.42
N ARG A 99 13.18 -10.07 -26.95
CA ARG A 99 14.44 -10.01 -26.18
C ARG A 99 14.39 -8.96 -25.08
N MET A 100 13.83 -7.79 -25.36
CA MET A 100 13.64 -6.74 -24.36
C MET A 100 12.69 -7.20 -23.26
N LEU A 101 11.56 -7.83 -23.61
CA LEU A 101 10.63 -8.40 -22.63
C LEU A 101 11.27 -9.53 -21.81
N ALA A 102 12.12 -10.37 -22.42
CA ALA A 102 12.88 -11.37 -21.68
C ALA A 102 13.85 -10.72 -20.66
N ALA A 103 14.50 -9.61 -21.02
CA ALA A 103 15.35 -8.85 -20.11
C ALA A 103 14.55 -8.17 -18.98
N VAL A 104 13.35 -7.65 -19.28
CA VAL A 104 12.40 -7.15 -18.27
C VAL A 104 12.07 -8.25 -17.27
N LEU A 105 11.67 -9.42 -17.75
CA LEU A 105 11.35 -10.56 -16.87
C LEU A 105 12.55 -10.98 -16.03
N ALA A 106 13.73 -11.12 -16.63
CA ALA A 106 14.96 -11.45 -15.91
C ALA A 106 15.33 -10.43 -14.82
N THR A 107 14.91 -9.17 -14.99
CA THR A 107 15.15 -8.09 -14.03
C THR A 107 14.11 -8.06 -12.92
N LEU A 108 12.83 -8.25 -13.23
CA LEU A 108 11.74 -8.11 -12.26
C LEU A 108 11.41 -9.39 -11.49
N VAL A 109 11.52 -10.58 -12.11
CA VAL A 109 11.18 -11.87 -11.48
C VAL A 109 11.94 -12.12 -10.16
N PRO A 110 13.24 -11.75 -10.01
CA PRO A 110 13.94 -11.89 -8.73
C PRO A 110 13.37 -11.05 -7.58
N HIS A 111 12.53 -10.06 -7.85
CA HIS A 111 12.00 -9.11 -6.87
C HIS A 111 10.54 -9.46 -6.54
N GLU A 112 10.31 -10.31 -5.54
CA GLU A 112 8.94 -10.58 -5.05
C GLU A 112 8.49 -9.56 -4.00
N LEU A 113 9.45 -9.05 -3.22
CA LEU A 113 9.24 -8.09 -2.15
C LEU A 113 10.29 -6.98 -2.27
N LEU A 114 9.81 -5.74 -2.38
CA LEU A 114 10.64 -4.55 -2.40
C LEU A 114 10.87 -4.09 -0.97
N ARG A 115 12.14 -4.09 -0.54
CA ARG A 115 12.50 -3.67 0.81
C ARG A 115 12.56 -2.15 0.93
N PRO A 116 12.45 -1.57 2.14
CA PRO A 116 12.46 -0.12 2.32
C PRO A 116 13.66 0.60 1.68
N GLU A 117 14.82 -0.06 1.59
CA GLU A 117 16.04 0.48 0.97
C GLU A 117 15.94 0.60 -0.57
N GLU A 118 15.02 -0.14 -1.17
CA GLU A 118 14.75 -0.15 -2.61
C GLU A 118 13.67 0.87 -2.98
N LEU A 119 12.85 1.27 -2.01
CA LEU A 119 11.78 2.25 -2.15
C LEU A 119 12.30 3.70 -2.08
N THR A 120 11.43 4.65 -2.40
CA THR A 120 11.77 6.08 -2.41
C THR A 120 10.78 6.91 -1.60
N GLY A 121 11.24 8.07 -1.12
CA GLY A 121 10.41 9.10 -0.48
C GLY A 121 9.58 8.58 0.70
N SER A 122 8.29 8.88 0.66
CA SER A 122 7.30 8.52 1.68
C SER A 122 7.05 7.01 1.77
N LEU A 123 7.19 6.25 0.67
CA LEU A 123 7.11 4.79 0.72
C LEU A 123 8.26 4.18 1.51
N ALA A 124 9.49 4.67 1.32
CA ALA A 124 10.65 4.25 2.10
C ALA A 124 10.51 4.65 3.58
N ALA A 125 9.98 5.84 3.85
CA ALA A 125 9.80 6.36 5.21
C ALA A 125 8.81 5.54 6.06
N LEU A 126 7.88 4.80 5.42
CA LEU A 126 6.97 3.89 6.12
C LEU A 126 7.70 2.67 6.71
N GLY A 127 8.89 2.32 6.21
CA GLY A 127 9.65 1.15 6.66
C GLY A 127 8.96 -0.19 6.36
N LEU A 128 8.00 -0.19 5.42
CA LEU A 128 7.23 -1.37 5.04
C LEU A 128 7.81 -2.01 3.77
N THR A 129 7.70 -3.33 3.67
CA THR A 129 8.00 -4.07 2.44
C THR A 129 6.79 -4.02 1.49
N VAL A 130 7.03 -3.73 0.22
CA VAL A 130 6.01 -3.61 -0.83
C VAL A 130 6.05 -4.86 -1.73
N PRO A 131 4.96 -5.64 -1.85
CA PRO A 131 4.89 -6.74 -2.79
C PRO A 131 4.95 -6.28 -4.25
N LEU A 132 5.75 -6.98 -5.04
CA LEU A 132 5.82 -6.86 -6.50
C LEU A 132 5.41 -8.20 -7.11
N THR A 133 4.45 -8.19 -8.02
CA THR A 133 4.01 -9.38 -8.77
C THR A 133 4.28 -9.14 -10.24
N VAL A 134 4.90 -10.11 -10.91
CA VAL A 134 5.31 -10.03 -12.31
C VAL A 134 4.63 -11.16 -13.08
N ALA A 135 4.17 -10.88 -14.30
CA ALA A 135 3.36 -11.78 -15.09
C ALA A 135 2.15 -12.29 -14.28
N GLY A 136 1.41 -11.34 -13.71
CA GLY A 136 0.19 -11.61 -12.96
C GLY A 136 -0.89 -12.26 -13.83
N ASN A 137 -2.01 -12.61 -13.20
CA ASN A 137 -3.09 -13.37 -13.80
C ASN A 137 -3.99 -12.53 -14.73
N LEU A 138 -3.43 -11.57 -15.46
CA LEU A 138 -4.17 -10.81 -16.47
C LEU A 138 -4.53 -11.75 -17.61
N ASP A 139 -5.82 -12.04 -17.78
CA ASP A 139 -6.25 -12.93 -18.83
C ASP A 139 -6.18 -12.25 -20.22
N ALA A 140 -6.15 -13.09 -21.26
CA ALA A 140 -6.00 -12.62 -22.64
C ALA A 140 -7.17 -11.73 -23.10
N ARG A 141 -8.38 -11.91 -22.56
CA ARG A 141 -9.55 -11.08 -22.92
C ARG A 141 -9.42 -9.70 -22.31
N SER A 142 -9.12 -9.61 -21.02
CA SER A 142 -8.88 -8.32 -20.36
C SER A 142 -7.71 -7.56 -21.01
N SER A 143 -6.65 -8.28 -21.41
CA SER A 143 -5.55 -7.69 -22.17
C SER A 143 -6.04 -7.10 -23.50
N ALA A 144 -6.81 -7.87 -24.28
CA ALA A 144 -7.34 -7.40 -25.56
C ALA A 144 -8.30 -6.20 -25.41
N GLU A 145 -9.08 -6.15 -24.34
CA GLU A 145 -9.95 -5.00 -24.03
C GLU A 145 -9.14 -3.73 -23.76
N VAL A 146 -8.06 -3.82 -22.98
CA VAL A 146 -7.16 -2.68 -22.72
C VAL A 146 -6.55 -2.18 -24.02
N TRP A 147 -6.04 -3.08 -24.88
CA TRP A 147 -5.47 -2.72 -26.17
C TRP A 147 -6.49 -2.11 -27.14
N SER A 148 -7.71 -2.64 -27.16
CA SER A 148 -8.81 -2.09 -27.94
C SER A 148 -9.15 -0.66 -27.48
N ALA A 149 -9.20 -0.41 -26.18
CA ALA A 149 -9.44 0.92 -25.61
C ALA A 149 -8.33 1.92 -25.94
N LEU A 150 -7.08 1.45 -26.06
CA LEU A 150 -5.92 2.26 -26.45
C LEU A 150 -5.87 2.56 -27.97
N GLY A 151 -6.76 1.96 -28.77
CA GLY A 151 -6.79 2.11 -30.23
C GLY A 151 -5.56 1.51 -30.92
N GLY A 152 -4.86 0.61 -30.24
CA GLY A 152 -3.63 -0.04 -30.70
C GLY A 152 -3.85 -1.47 -31.16
N GLU A 153 -2.84 -2.03 -31.83
CA GLU A 153 -2.77 -3.47 -32.08
C GLU A 153 -2.27 -4.18 -30.82
N LEU A 154 -2.82 -5.36 -30.53
CA LEU A 154 -2.38 -6.19 -29.42
C LEU A 154 -0.89 -6.51 -29.56
N LYS A 155 -0.08 -6.04 -28.60
CA LYS A 155 1.34 -6.39 -28.49
C LYS A 155 1.61 -7.35 -27.32
N PRO A 156 2.69 -8.13 -27.41
CA PRO A 156 3.22 -8.85 -26.25
C PRO A 156 3.46 -7.88 -25.10
N SER A 157 2.92 -8.21 -23.93
CA SER A 157 2.96 -7.37 -22.73
C SER A 157 3.15 -8.24 -21.48
N VAL A 158 3.76 -7.65 -20.46
CA VAL A 158 3.94 -8.27 -19.14
C VAL A 158 3.15 -7.44 -18.14
N ASP A 159 2.20 -8.09 -17.46
CA ASP A 159 1.47 -7.50 -16.35
C ASP A 159 2.38 -7.42 -15.11
N VAL A 160 2.50 -6.24 -14.52
CA VAL A 160 3.32 -5.98 -13.32
C VAL A 160 2.47 -5.24 -12.29
N VAL A 161 2.34 -5.80 -11.09
CA VAL A 161 1.51 -5.23 -10.02
C VAL A 161 2.38 -4.84 -8.84
N ILE A 162 2.34 -3.57 -8.45
CA ILE A 162 2.98 -3.04 -7.24
C ILE A 162 1.90 -2.77 -6.19
N THR A 163 2.00 -3.37 -5.01
CA THR A 163 0.99 -3.22 -3.95
C THR A 163 1.47 -2.25 -2.88
N VAL A 164 1.11 -0.98 -3.00
CA VAL A 164 1.59 0.11 -2.13
C VAL A 164 0.65 0.39 -0.95
N PRO A 165 1.18 0.63 0.26
CA PRO A 165 0.40 1.14 1.38
C PRO A 165 0.14 2.64 1.20
N ILE A 166 -1.10 3.08 1.41
CA ILE A 166 -1.49 4.50 1.50
C ILE A 166 -2.02 4.75 2.92
N PRO A 167 -1.37 5.63 3.72
CA PRO A 167 -1.81 5.92 5.07
C PRO A 167 -3.21 6.56 5.03
N SER A 168 -4.09 6.07 5.89
CA SER A 168 -5.42 6.64 6.07
C SER A 168 -5.33 7.79 7.07
N PHE A 169 -5.32 9.03 6.58
CA PHE A 169 -5.42 10.23 7.42
C PHE A 169 -6.86 10.44 7.92
N PRO A 170 -7.08 11.03 9.12
CA PRO A 170 -6.10 11.69 9.99
C PRO A 170 -5.57 10.80 11.13
N GLU A 171 -4.33 11.07 11.55
CA GLU A 171 -3.84 10.65 12.87
C GLU A 171 -4.70 11.37 13.92
N TYR A 172 -5.54 10.64 14.63
CA TYR A 172 -6.16 11.19 15.83
C TYR A 172 -5.13 11.10 16.95
N ASP A 173 -4.75 12.24 17.51
CA ASP A 173 -4.09 12.23 18.82
C ASP A 173 -5.00 11.44 19.76
N ALA A 174 -4.45 10.45 20.44
CA ALA A 174 -5.23 9.74 21.44
C ALA A 174 -5.65 10.80 22.49
N GLY A 175 -6.92 10.80 22.87
CA GLY A 175 -7.33 11.58 24.04
C GLY A 175 -6.45 11.22 25.24
N PRO A 176 -6.35 12.12 26.24
CA PRO A 176 -5.55 11.84 27.43
C PRO A 176 -5.92 10.46 28.00
N PRO A 177 -4.93 9.71 28.53
CA PRO A 177 -5.17 8.38 29.04
C PRO A 177 -6.32 8.39 30.05
N VAL A 178 -7.19 7.39 29.99
CA VAL A 178 -8.25 7.23 31.00
C VAL A 178 -7.58 6.87 32.32
N GLU A 179 -7.48 7.85 33.20
CA GLU A 179 -6.91 7.68 34.55
C GLU A 179 -7.90 6.96 35.47
N GLU A 180 -9.21 7.15 35.24
CA GLU A 180 -10.26 6.77 36.18
C GLU A 180 -11.49 6.16 35.48
N LEU A 181 -12.04 5.07 36.04
CA LEU A 181 -13.32 4.49 35.60
C LEU A 181 -14.32 4.50 36.76
N GLY A 182 -15.35 5.34 36.63
CA GLY A 182 -16.50 5.39 37.55
C GLY A 182 -17.69 4.62 37.00
N VAL A 183 -18.28 3.72 37.80
CA VAL A 183 -19.52 3.01 37.45
C VAL A 183 -20.61 3.39 38.43
N ARG A 184 -21.68 4.03 37.93
CA ARG A 184 -22.89 4.35 38.71
C ARG A 184 -24.05 3.49 38.23
N VAL A 185 -24.56 2.63 39.11
CA VAL A 185 -25.74 1.79 38.83
C VAL A 185 -26.97 2.50 39.36
N ARG A 186 -28.05 2.57 38.58
CA ARG A 186 -29.36 3.07 39.03
C ARG A 186 -30.46 2.10 38.60
N ALA A 187 -31.41 1.81 39.50
CA ALA A 187 -32.57 0.99 39.17
C ALA A 187 -33.55 1.75 38.27
N THR A 188 -34.07 1.11 37.22
CA THR A 188 -34.99 1.72 36.25
C THR A 188 -36.45 1.73 36.71
N ALA A 189 -36.82 0.90 37.69
CA ALA A 189 -38.14 0.90 38.32
C ALA A 189 -38.00 0.66 39.82
N GLY A 190 -38.05 1.74 40.61
CA GLY A 190 -37.97 1.72 42.07
C GLY A 190 -37.21 2.92 42.59
N THR A 191 -37.74 3.57 43.63
CA THR A 191 -37.13 4.68 44.37
C THR A 191 -35.88 4.21 45.09
N GLY A 192 -34.79 4.01 44.35
CA GLY A 192 -33.46 3.76 44.88
C GLY A 192 -32.81 5.08 45.26
N ALA A 193 -33.09 5.56 46.47
CA ALA A 193 -32.20 6.49 47.14
C ALA A 193 -30.84 5.78 47.34
N ASP A 194 -29.77 6.47 46.94
CA ASP A 194 -28.35 6.18 47.17
C ASP A 194 -27.82 4.81 46.74
N SER A 195 -27.54 4.70 45.44
CA SER A 195 -26.52 3.78 44.95
C SER A 195 -25.16 4.46 45.06
N ALA A 196 -24.32 4.03 46.01
CA ALA A 196 -22.97 4.60 46.20
C ALA A 196 -22.13 4.49 44.92
N GLU A 197 -21.50 5.59 44.52
CA GLU A 197 -20.51 5.57 43.44
C GLU A 197 -19.34 4.66 43.83
N ARG A 198 -19.06 3.67 42.97
CA ARG A 198 -17.86 2.84 43.11
C ARG A 198 -16.83 3.32 42.11
N TYR A 199 -15.68 3.68 42.64
CA TYR A 199 -14.55 4.19 41.89
C TYR A 199 -13.47 3.11 41.82
N PHE A 200 -12.99 2.81 40.62
CA PHE A 200 -11.92 1.85 40.39
C PHE A 200 -10.68 2.60 39.86
N PRO A 201 -9.68 2.92 40.70
CA PRO A 201 -8.44 3.51 40.23
C PRO A 201 -7.70 2.50 39.36
N ARG A 202 -7.30 2.91 38.15
CA ARG A 202 -6.42 2.08 37.32
C ARG A 202 -4.98 2.41 37.67
N ARG A 203 -4.27 1.50 38.36
CA ARG A 203 -2.81 1.64 38.50
C ARG A 203 -2.12 1.31 37.17
N PRO A 204 -1.07 2.05 36.78
CA PRO A 204 -0.26 1.69 35.62
C PRO A 204 0.37 0.31 35.87
N GLY A 205 0.08 -0.67 35.01
CA GLY A 205 0.59 -2.05 35.15
C GLY A 205 -0.44 -3.19 35.10
N GLY A 206 -1.71 -2.95 34.75
CA GLY A 206 -2.65 -4.02 34.38
C GLY A 206 -3.23 -4.86 35.52
N ALA A 207 -2.92 -4.58 36.78
CA ALA A 207 -3.60 -5.19 37.92
C ALA A 207 -4.86 -4.38 38.28
N VAL A 208 -6.02 -5.01 38.21
CA VAL A 208 -7.27 -4.45 38.74
C VAL A 208 -7.18 -4.45 40.26
N ALA A 209 -7.10 -3.27 40.89
CA ALA A 209 -7.15 -3.16 42.34
C ALA A 209 -8.60 -3.29 42.84
N GLU A 210 -8.78 -3.92 44.00
CA GLU A 210 -10.09 -4.00 44.67
C GLU A 210 -10.67 -2.61 44.98
N ALA A 211 -12.00 -2.52 44.93
CA ALA A 211 -12.75 -1.27 45.04
C ALA A 211 -12.50 -0.54 46.37
N GLY A 212 -12.04 0.71 46.29
CA GLY A 212 -12.05 1.63 47.43
C GLY A 212 -13.42 2.29 47.58
N ARG A 213 -13.96 2.32 48.81
CA ARG A 213 -15.14 3.14 49.13
C ARG A 213 -14.74 4.60 49.28
N ALA A 214 -15.43 5.50 48.60
CA ALA A 214 -15.32 6.93 48.85
C ALA A 214 -15.84 7.25 50.27
N VAL A 215 -15.04 8.00 51.04
CA VAL A 215 -15.46 8.58 52.32
C VAL A 215 -16.19 9.89 51.98
N ALA A 216 -17.42 10.02 52.47
CA ALA A 216 -18.20 11.24 52.32
C ALA A 216 -17.70 12.30 53.32
N GLU A 217 -17.40 13.50 52.81
CA GLU A 217 -17.36 14.75 53.59
C GLU A 217 -18.75 15.39 53.63
#